data_AF-A0A482X9P0-F1
#
_entry.id   AF-A0A482X9P0-F1
#
_cell.length_a   1.000
_cell.length_b   1.000
_cell.length_c   1.000
_cell.angle_alpha   90.00
_cell.angle_beta   90.00
_cell.angle_gamma   90.00
#
_symmetry.space_group_name_H-M   'P 1'
#
loop_
_entity.id
_entity.type
_entity.pdbx_description
1 polymer ?
#
loop_
_entity_poly.entity_id
_entity_poly.type
_entity_poly.pdbx_seq_one_letter_code
_entity_poly.pdbx_strand_id
1 'polypeptide(L)'
;MGSNGSKFVKKIVSPFNHGGGDTNSSEPNTNSSVAGPIVLSRQGSMYFDEDGDLAHEFYIEELPSEKGSKARMRRIVTNLKPQGEVLYSFPRLRSDFPMILYQV
;
A
#
# COMPACT_ATOMS: atom_id res chain seq x y z
N MET A 1 -42.06 8.10 43.05
CA MET A 1 -40.75 8.14 43.75
C MET A 1 -40.11 6.77 43.63
N GLY A 2 -38.88 6.69 43.10
CA GLY A 2 -38.12 5.46 42.85
C GLY A 2 -37.23 5.64 41.61
N SER A 3 -36.05 6.25 41.71
CA SER A 3 -34.75 5.67 42.13
C SER A 3 -34.04 4.86 41.03
N ASN A 4 -33.11 5.55 40.34
CA ASN A 4 -31.69 5.22 40.15
C ASN A 4 -31.25 3.93 39.40
N GLY A 5 -30.65 4.13 38.22
CA GLY A 5 -29.20 3.92 38.00
C GLY A 5 -28.68 2.62 37.34
N SER A 6 -27.71 2.81 36.42
CA SER A 6 -26.64 1.87 35.99
C SER A 6 -26.99 0.88 34.86
N LYS A 7 -26.22 0.67 33.78
CA LYS A 7 -24.75 0.64 33.61
C LYS A 7 -24.34 1.03 32.16
N PHE A 8 -23.45 2.01 32.01
CA PHE A 8 -22.67 2.15 30.78
C PHE A 8 -21.61 1.04 30.74
N VAL A 9 -21.76 0.06 29.87
CA VAL A 9 -20.71 -0.95 29.64
C VAL A 9 -19.67 -0.35 28.71
N LYS A 10 -18.57 0.17 29.26
CA LYS A 10 -17.35 0.42 28.48
C LYS A 10 -16.80 -0.93 28.05
N LYS A 11 -17.02 -1.33 26.79
CA LYS A 11 -16.28 -2.43 26.17
C LYS A 11 -14.82 -2.01 26.07
N ILE A 12 -14.00 -2.50 27.00
CA ILE A 12 -12.55 -2.46 26.89
C ILE A 12 -12.19 -3.43 25.76
N VAL A 13 -11.84 -2.88 24.60
CA VAL A 13 -11.29 -3.65 23.48
C VAL A 13 -9.82 -3.89 23.77
N SER A 14 -9.44 -5.16 23.97
CA SER A 14 -8.04 -5.58 24.10
C SER A 14 -7.34 -5.49 22.74
N PRO A 15 -6.12 -4.93 22.64
CA PRO A 15 -5.40 -4.79 21.37
C PRO A 15 -4.68 -6.09 20.93
N PHE A 16 -4.77 -7.17 21.71
CA PHE A 16 -4.12 -8.45 21.39
C PHE A 16 -5.16 -9.50 21.01
N ASN A 17 -5.68 -9.41 19.78
CA ASN A 17 -6.39 -10.55 19.17
C ASN A 17 -5.65 -10.94 17.89
N HIS A 18 -4.65 -11.81 18.03
CA HIS A 18 -3.99 -12.46 16.91
C HIS A 18 -4.87 -13.65 16.49
N GLY A 19 -5.78 -13.40 15.53
CA GLY A 19 -6.56 -14.45 14.89
C GLY A 19 -5.64 -15.32 14.05
N GLY A 20 -5.41 -16.55 14.49
CA GLY A 20 -4.63 -17.54 13.78
C GLY A 20 -5.37 -18.12 12.58
N GLY A 21 -4.61 -18.30 11.49
CA GLY A 21 -4.67 -19.38 10.51
C GLY A 21 -5.99 -19.66 9.77
N ASP A 22 -5.97 -19.47 8.45
CA ASP A 22 -6.41 -20.52 7.51
C ASP A 22 -5.80 -20.30 6.13
N THR A 23 -5.09 -21.32 5.63
CA THR A 23 -4.57 -21.43 4.26
C THR A 23 -5.72 -21.78 3.32
N ASN A 24 -6.14 -20.85 2.46
CA ASN A 24 -6.88 -21.19 1.24
C ASN A 24 -6.50 -20.21 0.12
N SER A 25 -6.11 -20.80 -1.00
CA SER A 25 -5.76 -20.15 -2.26
C SER A 25 -6.92 -19.30 -2.77
N SER A 26 -6.82 -17.99 -2.59
CA SER A 26 -7.60 -17.00 -3.33
C SER A 26 -6.79 -15.70 -3.31
N GLU A 27 -6.59 -15.13 -4.50
CA GLU A 27 -6.05 -13.79 -4.76
C GLU A 27 -6.21 -12.86 -3.55
N PRO A 28 -5.13 -12.31 -2.98
CA PRO A 28 -5.24 -11.51 -1.77
C PRO A 28 -5.93 -10.18 -2.13
N ASN A 29 -7.24 -10.12 -1.87
CA ASN A 29 -7.99 -8.89 -1.87
C ASN A 29 -7.57 -8.10 -0.61
N THR A 30 -6.48 -7.34 -0.71
CA THR A 30 -5.79 -6.69 0.42
C THR A 30 -6.45 -5.41 0.91
N ASN A 31 -7.71 -5.18 0.57
CA ASN A 31 -8.54 -4.15 1.19
C ASN A 31 -9.08 -4.55 2.58
N SER A 32 -8.53 -5.60 3.21
CA SER A 32 -8.75 -5.82 4.64
C SER A 32 -7.85 -4.86 5.42
N SER A 33 -8.44 -3.79 5.94
CA SER A 33 -7.91 -3.00 7.05
C SER A 33 -7.46 -3.94 8.19
N VAL A 34 -6.23 -4.42 8.16
CA VAL A 34 -5.62 -5.16 9.27
C VAL A 34 -5.45 -4.14 10.38
N ALA A 35 -6.28 -4.26 11.43
CA ALA A 35 -6.43 -3.29 12.51
C ALA A 35 -5.22 -3.21 13.47
N GLY A 36 -4.02 -3.58 13.01
CA GLY A 36 -2.79 -3.63 13.81
C GLY A 36 -1.71 -2.66 13.33
N PRO A 37 -0.68 -2.40 14.15
CA PRO A 37 0.39 -1.44 13.87
C PRO A 37 1.37 -1.86 12.76
N ILE A 38 1.30 -3.12 12.29
CA ILE A 38 2.29 -3.71 11.38
C ILE A 38 1.70 -3.86 9.97
N VAL A 39 2.46 -3.44 8.96
CA VAL A 39 2.21 -3.66 7.53
C VAL A 39 3.29 -4.55 6.91
N LEU A 40 2.84 -5.51 6.12
CA LEU A 40 3.70 -6.49 5.42
C LEU A 40 3.94 -6.12 3.96
N SER A 41 3.12 -5.23 3.41
CA SER A 41 3.14 -4.84 2.00
C SER A 41 2.77 -3.37 1.83
N ARG A 42 3.03 -2.85 0.63
CA ARG A 42 2.59 -1.51 0.19
C ARG A 42 2.06 -1.55 -1.23
N GLN A 43 1.29 -0.53 -1.58
CA GLN A 43 1.02 -0.23 -2.98
C GLN A 43 2.29 0.35 -3.62
N GLY A 44 2.73 -0.25 -4.72
CA GLY A 44 3.86 0.19 -5.52
C GLY A 44 3.53 1.43 -6.36
N SER A 45 4.52 2.30 -6.54
CA SER A 45 4.43 3.52 -7.36
C SER A 45 5.02 3.36 -8.75
N MET A 46 5.56 2.17 -9.07
CA MET A 46 6.23 1.89 -10.32
C MET A 46 5.31 1.12 -11.27
N TYR A 47 5.74 1.06 -12.52
CA TYR A 47 5.06 0.39 -13.61
C TYR A 47 6.06 -0.48 -14.38
N PHE A 48 5.54 -1.56 -14.95
CA PHE A 48 6.21 -2.36 -15.96
C PHE A 48 5.84 -1.82 -17.35
N ASP A 49 6.82 -1.68 -18.24
CA ASP A 49 6.57 -1.42 -19.66
C ASP A 49 6.39 -2.73 -20.46
N GLU A 50 6.37 -2.62 -21.79
CA GLU A 50 6.18 -3.76 -22.70
C GLU A 50 7.37 -4.74 -22.69
N ASP A 51 8.56 -4.25 -22.34
CA ASP A 51 9.80 -5.04 -22.27
C ASP A 51 10.02 -5.65 -20.87
N GLY A 52 9.22 -5.23 -19.88
CA GLY A 52 9.28 -5.71 -18.51
C GLY A 52 10.22 -4.92 -17.61
N ASP A 53 10.69 -3.76 -18.05
CA ASP A 53 11.46 -2.84 -17.24
C ASP A 53 10.57 -2.21 -16.18
N LEU A 54 11.11 -1.95 -14.99
CA LEU A 54 10.37 -1.42 -13.85
C LEU A 54 10.84 -0.01 -13.52
N ALA A 55 9.97 0.98 -13.70
CA ALA A 55 10.29 2.38 -13.44
C ALA A 55 9.09 3.16 -12.92
N HIS A 56 9.33 4.36 -12.36
CA HIS A 56 8.25 5.27 -11.98
C HIS A 56 7.60 5.91 -13.22
N GLU A 57 8.40 6.15 -14.25
CA GLU A 57 7.99 6.85 -15.47
C GLU A 57 8.79 6.32 -16.65
N PHE A 58 8.14 6.22 -17.81
CA PHE A 58 8.77 5.83 -19.07
C PHE A 58 8.71 6.98 -20.05
N TYR A 59 9.75 7.10 -20.87
CA TYR A 59 9.85 8.13 -21.90
C TYR A 59 10.30 7.47 -23.21
N ILE A 60 9.74 7.94 -24.31
CA ILE A 60 10.17 7.58 -25.66
C ILE A 60 10.78 8.78 -26.34
N GLU A 61 11.84 8.53 -27.11
CA GLU A 61 12.40 9.53 -28.00
C GLU A 61 11.46 9.72 -29.20
N GLU A 62 10.95 10.94 -29.36
CA GLU A 62 10.25 11.34 -30.56
C GLU A 62 11.24 12.00 -31.52
N LEU A 63 11.37 11.37 -32.68
CA LEU A 63 12.15 11.90 -33.78
C LEU A 63 11.54 13.22 -34.28
N PRO A 64 12.39 14.18 -34.67
CA PRO A 64 11.92 15.44 -35.22
C PRO A 64 11.22 15.21 -36.56
N SER A 65 9.99 15.74 -36.68
CA SER A 65 9.25 15.70 -37.96
C SER A 65 9.85 16.65 -39.01
N GLU A 66 10.61 17.66 -38.57
CA GLU A 66 11.22 18.67 -39.43
C GLU A 66 12.75 18.58 -39.41
N LYS A 67 13.35 18.81 -40.58
CA LYS A 67 14.80 18.71 -40.78
C LYS A 67 15.51 19.85 -40.04
N GLY A 68 16.33 19.49 -39.05
CA GLY A 68 17.08 20.45 -38.21
C GLY A 68 16.52 20.67 -36.81
N SER A 69 15.34 20.12 -36.50
CA SER A 69 14.80 20.11 -35.15
C SER A 69 15.45 19.03 -34.29
N LYS A 70 15.55 19.26 -32.97
CA LYS A 70 16.10 18.28 -32.03
C LYS A 70 15.03 17.23 -31.69
N ALA A 71 15.47 16.00 -31.47
CA ALA A 71 14.62 14.97 -30.87
C ALA A 71 14.17 15.41 -29.47
N ARG A 72 12.99 14.94 -29.06
CA ARG A 72 12.42 15.25 -27.73
C ARG A 72 12.02 13.97 -27.03
N MET A 73 12.07 13.98 -25.70
CA MET A 73 11.57 12.87 -24.90
C MET A 73 10.10 13.13 -24.57
N ARG A 74 9.21 12.20 -24.90
CA ARG A 74 7.81 12.24 -24.51
C ARG A 74 7.52 11.18 -23.47
N ARG A 75 6.82 11.56 -22.41
CA ARG A 75 6.34 10.63 -21.38
C ARG A 75 5.33 9.64 -21.98
N ILE A 76 5.50 8.37 -21.65
CA ILE A 76 4.54 7.30 -21.93
C ILE A 76 3.65 7.12 -20.69
N VAL A 77 2.35 7.06 -20.92
CA VAL A 77 1.33 6.78 -19.88
C VAL A 77 0.40 5.63 -20.26
N THR A 78 0.50 5.14 -21.50
CA THR A 78 -0.32 4.06 -22.07
C THR A 78 0.43 2.74 -21.99
N ASN A 79 -0.31 1.62 -21.96
CA ASN A 79 0.23 0.25 -21.95
C ASN A 79 1.19 -0.09 -20.79
N LEU A 80 1.25 0.75 -19.75
CA LEU A 80 2.04 0.49 -18.56
C LEU A 80 1.23 -0.37 -17.58
N LYS A 81 1.82 -1.48 -17.12
CA LYS A 81 1.21 -2.34 -16.10
C LYS A 81 1.65 -1.88 -14.72
N PRO A 82 0.74 -1.54 -13.78
CA PRO A 82 1.15 -1.14 -12.43
C PRO A 82 1.89 -2.28 -11.73
N GLN A 83 2.91 -1.94 -10.94
CA GLN A 83 3.64 -2.90 -10.10
C GLN A 83 2.70 -3.61 -9.11
N GLY A 84 1.66 -2.92 -8.67
CA GLY A 84 0.68 -3.45 -7.72
C GLY A 84 1.23 -3.54 -6.31
N GLU A 85 0.85 -4.59 -5.58
CA GLU A 85 1.26 -4.79 -4.20
C GLU A 85 2.69 -5.31 -4.10
N VAL A 86 3.51 -4.62 -3.32
CA VAL A 86 4.92 -4.92 -3.10
C VAL A 86 5.13 -5.33 -1.66
N LEU A 87 5.58 -6.58 -1.46
CA LEU A 87 5.96 -7.08 -0.14
C LEU A 87 7.18 -6.33 0.38
N TYR A 88 7.16 -5.99 1.67
CA TYR A 88 8.35 -5.52 2.34
C TYR A 88 9.26 -6.70 2.66
N SER A 89 10.58 -6.47 2.63
CA SER A 89 11.58 -7.47 3.06
C SER A 89 11.46 -7.83 4.54
N PHE A 90 10.91 -6.92 5.35
CA PHE A 90 10.65 -7.10 6.77
C PHE A 90 9.39 -6.32 7.15
N PRO A 91 8.64 -6.76 8.18
CA PRO A 91 7.45 -6.05 8.65
C PRO A 91 7.77 -4.59 9.01
N ARG A 92 6.88 -3.67 8.60
CA ARG A 92 7.04 -2.23 8.87
C ARG A 92 5.91 -1.71 9.74
N LEU A 93 6.15 -0.58 10.39
CA LEU A 93 5.14 0.12 11.18
C LEU A 93 4.23 0.96 10.29
N ARG A 94 2.94 0.96 10.58
CA ARG A 94 1.94 1.84 9.97
C ARG A 94 2.19 3.29 10.38
N SER A 95 2.16 4.19 9.42
CA SER A 95 2.35 5.63 9.65
C SER A 95 1.16 6.30 10.34
N ASP A 96 -0.04 5.74 10.20
CA ASP A 96 -1.30 6.26 10.75
C ASP A 96 -1.69 5.63 12.10
N PHE A 97 -0.88 4.71 12.63
CA PHE A 97 -1.15 4.03 13.89
C PHE A 97 -0.42 4.73 15.05
N PRO A 98 -1.13 5.23 16.08
CA PRO A 98 -0.50 5.94 17.20
C PRO A 98 0.37 5.00 18.02
N MET A 99 1.65 5.33 18.19
CA MET A 99 2.60 4.55 19.01
C MET A 99 3.56 5.45 19.79
N ILE A 100 3.98 4.95 20.97
CA ILE A 100 5.01 5.58 21.80
C ILE A 100 6.23 4.68 21.77
N LEU A 101 7.35 5.21 21.30
CA LEU A 101 8.65 4.54 21.42
C LEU A 101 9.26 4.92 22.78
N TYR A 102 9.66 3.93 23.56
CA TYR A 102 10.34 4.12 24.84
C TYR A 102 11.63 3.31 24.84
N GLN A 103 12.69 3.92 25.35
CA GLN A 103 13.99 3.31 25.54
C GLN A 103 14.31 3.31 27.04
N VAL A 104 14.82 2.17 27.54
CA VAL A 104 15.24 1.97 28.93
C VAL A 104 16.63 2.55 29.16
#